data_AF-A0A7V9GUF9-F1
#
_entry.id   AF-A0A7V9GUF9-F1
#
_cell.length_a   1.000
_cell.length_b   1.000
_cell.length_c   1.000
_cell.angle_alpha   90.00
_cell.angle_beta   90.00
_cell.angle_gamma   90.00
#
_symmetry.space_group_name_H-M   'P 1'
#
loop_
_entity.id
_entity.type
_entity.pdbx_description
1 polymer ?
#
loop_
_entity_poly.entity_id
_entity_poly.type
_entity_poly.pdbx_seq_one_letter_code
_entity_poly.pdbx_strand_id
1 'polypeptide(L)' 'GGTRAEQALEIVRQNPGVTIPELADRLGIKQNYLYRVMGGLEADGAVKKDGRGFNAA' A
#
# COMPACT_ATOMS: atom_id res chain seq x y z
N GLY A 1 -2.20 11.74 12.57
CA GLY A 1 -2.38 10.28 12.58
C GLY A 1 -3.46 9.96 11.58
N GLY A 2 -3.07 9.55 10.38
CA GLY A 2 -4.01 9.08 9.35
C GLY A 2 -4.32 7.59 9.55
N THR A 3 -5.34 7.12 8.85
CA THR A 3 -5.68 5.70 8.75
C THR A 3 -4.52 4.90 8.15
N ARG A 4 -4.53 3.57 8.34
CA ARG A 4 -3.51 2.69 7.75
C ARG A 4 -3.49 2.75 6.22
N ALA A 5 -4.62 3.06 5.59
CA ALA A 5 -4.73 3.32 4.17
C ALA A 5 -3.95 4.57 3.74
N GLU A 6 -4.10 5.68 4.45
CA GLU A 6 -3.35 6.92 4.16
C GLU A 6 -1.85 6.73 4.32
N GLN A 7 -1.41 6.04 5.38
CA GLN A 7 0.01 5.74 5.58
C GLN A 7 0.59 4.84 4.47
N ALA A 8 -0.16 3.81 4.05
CA ALA A 8 0.25 2.95 2.96
C ALA A 8 0.34 3.71 1.62
N LEU A 9 -0.65 4.56 1.33
CA LEU A 9 -0.67 5.42 0.15
C LEU A 9 0.51 6.39 0.13
N GLU A 10 0.85 6.99 1.26
CA GLU A 10 2.01 7.88 1.36
C GLU A 10 3.31 7.16 1.03
N ILE A 11 3.50 5.93 1.54
CA ILE A 11 4.68 5.12 1.22
C ILE A 11 4.74 4.79 -0.27
N VAL A 12 3.60 4.42 -0.88
CA VAL A 12 3.51 4.12 -2.32
C VAL A 12 3.84 5.35 -3.16
N ARG A 13 3.37 6.55 -2.77
CA ARG A 13 3.72 7.81 -3.44
C ARG A 13 5.21 8.12 -3.38
N GLN A 14 5.85 7.83 -2.25
CA GLN A 14 7.28 8.06 -2.06
C GLN A 14 8.15 6.95 -2.69
N ASN A 15 7.61 5.74 -2.87
CA ASN A 15 8.32 4.56 -3.34
C ASN A 15 7.45 3.83 -4.39
N PRO A 16 7.35 4.36 -5.62
CA PRO A 16 6.63 3.69 -6.70
C PRO A 16 7.24 2.31 -6.96
N GLY A 17 6.39 1.29 -7.07
CA GLY A 17 6.78 -0.11 -7.20
C GLY A 17 6.96 -0.86 -5.86
N VAL A 18 6.72 -0.22 -4.71
CA VAL A 18 6.84 -0.88 -3.39
C VAL A 18 5.89 -2.08 -3.28
N THR A 19 6.40 -3.17 -2.72
CA THR A 19 5.68 -4.44 -2.58
C THR A 19 4.94 -4.58 -1.24
N ILE A 20 4.01 -5.54 -1.14
CA ILE A 20 3.32 -5.86 0.12
C ILE A 20 4.30 -6.18 1.27
N PRO A 21 5.35 -7.02 1.10
CA PRO A 21 6.31 -7.28 2.17
C PRO A 21 7.03 -6.02 2.66
N GLU A 22 7.46 -5.15 1.76
CA GLU A 22 8.17 -3.90 2.10
C GLU A 22 7.27 -2.90 2.82
N LEU A 23 6.02 -2.75 2.36
CA LEU A 23 5.01 -1.93 3.04
C LEU A 23 4.73 -2.46 4.44
N ALA A 24 4.61 -3.78 4.61
CA ALA A 24 4.35 -4.41 5.89
C ALA A 24 5.50 -4.17 6.89
N ASP A 25 6.75 -4.28 6.42
CA ASP A 25 7.95 -3.98 7.19
C ASP A 25 7.98 -2.50 7.66
N ARG A 26 7.81 -1.56 6.71
CA ARG A 26 7.82 -0.12 7.00
C ARG A 26 6.71 0.33 7.93
N LEU A 27 5.52 -0.27 7.82
CA LEU A 27 4.36 0.07 8.64
C LEU A 27 4.30 -0.69 9.97
N GLY A 28 5.16 -1.72 10.15
CA GLY A 28 5.17 -2.60 11.31
C GLY A 28 3.88 -3.42 11.46
N ILE A 29 3.27 -3.86 10.35
CA ILE A 29 2.00 -4.60 10.36
C ILE A 29 2.11 -5.93 9.59
N LYS A 30 1.16 -6.83 9.83
CA LYS A 30 1.12 -8.13 9.12
C LYS A 30 0.66 -7.95 7.67
N GLN A 31 1.31 -8.66 6.75
CA GLN A 31 0.96 -8.66 5.32
C GLN A 31 -0.51 -9.00 5.05
N ASN A 32 -1.11 -9.96 5.78
CA ASN A 32 -2.52 -10.31 5.62
C ASN A 32 -3.47 -9.11 5.86
N TYR A 33 -3.14 -8.26 6.83
CA TYR A 33 -3.90 -7.03 7.04
C TYR A 33 -3.69 -6.04 5.90
N LEU A 34 -2.45 -5.91 5.43
CA LEU A 34 -2.10 -5.00 4.36
C LEU A 34 -2.75 -5.38 3.01
N TYR A 35 -2.99 -6.66 2.72
CA TYR A 35 -3.79 -7.06 1.55
C TYR A 35 -5.19 -6.42 1.54
N ARG A 36 -5.85 -6.35 2.71
CA ARG A 36 -7.17 -5.72 2.82
C ARG A 36 -7.09 -4.20 2.62
N VAL A 37 -6.06 -3.57 3.17
CA VAL A 37 -5.85 -2.12 3.01
C VAL A 37 -5.55 -1.76 1.56
N MET A 38 -4.61 -2.46 0.92
CA MET A 38 -4.23 -2.21 -0.46
C MET A 38 -5.36 -2.53 -1.44
N GLY A 39 -6.15 -3.57 -1.19
CA GLY A 39 -7.35 -3.88 -1.99
C GLY A 39 -8.41 -2.78 -1.92
N GLY A 40 -8.58 -2.13 -0.75
CA GLY A 40 -9.45 -0.96 -0.62
C GLY A 40 -8.92 0.23 -1.42
N LEU A 41 -7.63 0.56 -1.28
CA LEU A 41 -6.99 1.65 -2.02
C LEU A 41 -7.03 1.43 -3.54
N GLU A 42 -6.90 0.19 -4.01
CA GLU A 42 -7.02 -0.16 -5.42
C GLU A 42 -8.47 -0.03 -5.92
N ALA A 43 -9.45 -0.46 -5.12
CA ALA A 43 -10.87 -0.29 -5.43
C ALA A 43 -11.30 1.18 -5.48
N ASP A 44 -10.75 2.01 -4.61
CA ASP A 44 -10.95 3.47 -4.58
C ASP A 44 -10.18 4.20 -5.70
N GLY A 45 -9.35 3.48 -6.46
CA GLY A 45 -8.53 4.04 -7.53
C GLY A 45 -7.36 4.91 -7.04
N ALA A 46 -6.96 4.80 -5.77
CA ALA A 46 -5.85 5.56 -5.19
C ALA A 46 -4.47 4.95 -5.52
N VAL A 47 -4.42 3.66 -5.78
CA VAL A 47 -3.21 2.94 -6.21
C VAL A 47 -3.54 1.99 -7.36
N LYS A 48 -2.50 1.64 -8.13
CA LYS A 48 -2.54 0.63 -9.18
C LYS A 48 -1.48 -0.42 -8.91
N LYS A 49 -1.89 -1.69 -8.95
CA LYS A 49 -0.97 -2.81 -8.84
C LYS A 49 -0.18 -2.99 -10.15
N ASP A 50 1.13 -3.12 -10.04
CA ASP A 50 2.03 -3.44 -11.15
C ASP A 50 2.94 -4.61 -10.75
N GLY A 51 2.66 -5.79 -11.31
CA GLY A 51 3.31 -7.04 -10.90
C GLY A 51 3.12 -7.34 -9.41
N ARG A 52 4.22 -7.25 -8.64
CA ARG A 52 4.23 -7.44 -7.18
C ARG A 52 4.20 -6.12 -6.40
N GLY A 53 4.37 -5.00 -7.09
CA GLY A 53 4.45 -3.66 -6.53
C GLY A 53 3.17 -2.86 -6.73
N PHE A 54 3.15 -1.67 -6.15
CA PHE A 54 2.07 -0.70 -6.30
C PHE A 54 2.62 0.66 -6.70
N ASN A 55 1.86 1.37 -7.53
CA ASN A 55 2.10 2.76 -7.90
C ASN A 55 0.88 3.59 -7.47
N ALA A 56 1.09 4.83 -7.06
CA ALA A 56 -0.03 5.75 -6.84
C ALA A 56 -0.69 6.05 -8.19
N ALA A 57 -2.01 6.15 -8.21
CA ALA A 57 -2.78 6.54 -9.39
C ALA A 57 -2.60 8.02 -9.74
#